data_AF-X1VCK6-F1
#
_entry.id   AF-X1VCK6-F1
#
_cell.length_a   1.000
_cell.length_b   1.000
_cell.length_c   1.000
_cell.angle_alpha   90.00
_cell.angle_beta   90.00
_cell.angle_gamma   90.00
#
_symmetry.space_group_name_H-M   'P 1'
#
loop_
_entity.id
_entity.type
_entity.pdbx_description
1 polymer ?
#
loop_
_entity_poly.entity_id
_entity_poly.type
_entity_poly.pdbx_seq_one_letter_code
_entity_poly.pdbx_strand_id
1 'polypeptide(L)'
;MKKETLSKSFFYRFILLFFILFAYFTINNNIYASTTRPLAIIIGNSPEEVIHQTGLNKADIIYEANVEYPFTRLMAIFNNSDKAIVGPVRSSM
;
A
#
# COMPACT_ATOMS: atom_id res chain seq x y z
N MET A 1 -43.74 37.83 -8.00
CA MET A 1 -43.35 36.68 -8.86
C MET A 1 -41.85 36.37 -8.90
N LYS A 2 -40.93 37.33 -8.74
CA LYS A 2 -39.46 37.08 -8.84
C LYS A 2 -38.81 36.44 -7.59
N LYS A 3 -39.45 36.54 -6.43
CA LYS A 3 -38.91 36.08 -5.13
C LYS A 3 -38.98 34.56 -4.98
N GLU A 4 -40.03 33.91 -5.51
CA GLU A 4 -40.17 32.45 -5.52
C GLU A 4 -39.19 31.76 -6.46
N THR A 5 -38.90 32.36 -7.62
CA THR A 5 -37.93 31.83 -8.58
C THR A 5 -36.50 31.90 -8.05
N LEU A 6 -36.17 32.94 -7.27
CA LEU A 6 -34.87 33.09 -6.60
C LEU A 6 -34.66 32.02 -5.51
N SER A 7 -35.72 31.74 -4.72
CA SER A 7 -35.73 30.71 -3.67
C SER A 7 -35.55 29.30 -4.26
N LYS A 8 -36.28 28.96 -5.34
CA LYS A 8 -36.13 27.67 -6.03
C LYS A 8 -34.71 27.47 -6.59
N SER A 9 -34.14 28.51 -7.22
CA SER A 9 -32.76 28.47 -7.74
C SER A 9 -31.72 28.25 -6.63
N PHE A 10 -31.91 28.88 -5.47
CA PHE A 10 -31.06 28.66 -4.29
C PHE A 10 -31.14 27.22 -3.79
N PHE A 11 -32.35 26.66 -3.68
CA PHE A 11 -32.55 25.26 -3.29
C PHE A 11 -31.91 24.25 -4.24
N TYR A 12 -32.06 24.43 -5.56
CA TYR A 12 -31.43 23.53 -6.54
C TYR A 12 -29.89 23.60 -6.49
N ARG A 13 -29.32 24.79 -6.27
CA ARG A 13 -27.86 24.94 -6.09
C ARG A 13 -27.36 24.27 -4.80
N PHE A 14 -28.13 24.36 -3.72
CA PHE A 14 -27.79 23.69 -2.47
C PHE A 14 -27.83 22.17 -2.61
N ILE A 15 -28.84 21.64 -3.28
CA ILE A 15 -28.95 20.21 -3.59
C ILE A 15 -27.77 19.75 -4.46
N LEU A 16 -27.40 20.52 -5.48
CA LEU A 16 -26.25 20.20 -6.33
C LEU A 16 -24.95 20.18 -5.53
N LEU A 17 -24.73 21.17 -4.65
CA LEU A 17 -23.56 21.22 -3.78
C LEU A 17 -23.48 19.99 -2.85
N PHE A 18 -24.61 19.56 -2.30
CA PHE A 18 -24.69 18.36 -1.47
C PHE A 18 -24.29 17.10 -2.24
N PHE A 19 -24.79 16.93 -3.47
CA PHE A 19 -24.40 15.79 -4.31
C PHE A 19 -22.91 15.80 -4.68
N ILE A 20 -22.34 16.98 -4.96
CA ILE A 20 -20.91 17.12 -5.23
C ILE A 20 -20.09 16.73 -3.99
N LEU A 21 -20.48 17.21 -2.81
CA LEU A 21 -19.79 16.90 -1.56
C LEU A 21 -19.89 15.40 -1.21
N PHE A 22 -21.06 14.80 -1.41
CA PHE A 22 -21.30 13.38 -1.19
C PHE A 22 -20.46 12.51 -2.14
N ALA A 23 -20.40 12.86 -3.43
CA ALA A 23 -19.55 12.17 -4.39
C ALA A 23 -18.07 12.28 -4.02
N TYR A 24 -17.61 13.47 -3.62
CA TYR A 24 -16.23 13.68 -3.14
C TYR A 24 -15.92 12.79 -1.92
N PHE A 25 -16.86 12.69 -0.98
CA PHE A 25 -16.72 11.81 0.17
C PHE A 25 -16.61 10.32 -0.23
N THR A 26 -17.42 9.85 -1.18
CA THR A 26 -17.35 8.45 -1.65
C THR A 26 -16.04 8.14 -2.38
N ILE A 27 -15.52 9.07 -3.20
CA ILE A 27 -14.28 8.88 -3.95
C ILE A 27 -13.07 8.72 -3.00
N ASN A 28 -13.04 9.44 -1.89
CA ASN A 28 -11.95 9.36 -0.92
C ASN A 28 -11.87 8.03 -0.14
N ASN A 29 -12.91 7.18 -0.19
CA ASN A 29 -12.92 5.93 0.56
C ASN A 29 -12.24 4.76 -0.19
N ASN A 30 -11.82 4.96 -1.45
CA ASN A 30 -11.27 3.91 -2.32
C ASN A 30 -9.73 3.99 -2.50
N ILE A 31 -9.02 4.53 -1.51
CA ILE A 31 -7.55 4.67 -1.57
C ILE A 31 -6.85 3.32 -1.28
N TYR A 32 -7.56 2.35 -0.72
CA TYR A 32 -7.05 1.03 -0.39
C TYR A 32 -7.33 0.03 -1.52
N ALA A 33 -6.37 -0.86 -1.82
CA ALA A 33 -6.61 -1.93 -2.78
C ALA A 33 -7.68 -2.91 -2.27
N SER A 34 -8.56 -3.33 -3.17
CA SER A 34 -9.60 -4.33 -2.90
C SER A 34 -9.07 -5.78 -2.79
N THR A 35 -7.78 -5.99 -3.03
CA THR A 35 -7.12 -7.31 -3.07
C THR A 35 -5.85 -7.30 -2.24
N THR A 36 -5.45 -8.47 -1.72
CA THR A 36 -4.17 -8.64 -1.02
C THR A 36 -3.02 -8.25 -1.96
N ARG A 37 -2.21 -7.28 -1.54
CA ARG A 37 -1.06 -6.83 -2.32
C ARG A 37 0.16 -7.68 -1.99
N PRO A 38 0.95 -8.08 -3.00
CA PRO A 38 2.22 -8.72 -2.72
C PRO A 38 3.15 -7.76 -1.97
N LEU A 39 3.82 -8.28 -0.95
CA LEU A 39 4.84 -7.58 -0.18
C LEU A 39 6.20 -8.05 -0.64
N ALA A 40 7.04 -7.12 -1.10
CA ALA A 40 8.44 -7.39 -1.42
C ALA A 40 9.32 -6.79 -0.32
N ILE A 41 10.15 -7.62 0.31
CA ILE A 41 10.97 -7.24 1.46
C ILE A 41 12.42 -7.61 1.17
N ILE A 42 13.32 -6.64 1.34
CA ILE A 42 14.76 -6.84 1.19
C ILE A 42 15.34 -7.31 2.52
N ILE A 43 16.07 -8.42 2.48
CA ILE A 43 16.66 -9.10 3.62
C ILE A 43 18.17 -9.19 3.42
N GLY A 44 18.92 -8.93 4.48
CA GLY A 44 20.38 -9.03 4.46
C GLY A 44 20.87 -10.47 4.32
N ASN A 45 21.98 -10.68 3.59
CA ASN A 45 22.56 -11.99 3.30
C ASN A 45 24.04 -12.10 3.72
N SER A 46 24.52 -11.22 4.60
CA SER A 46 25.88 -11.38 5.15
C SER A 46 25.95 -12.52 6.18
N PRO A 47 27.12 -13.12 6.45
CA PRO A 47 27.27 -14.21 7.42
C PRO A 47 26.70 -13.90 8.81
N GLU A 48 26.81 -12.64 9.26
CA GLU A 48 26.27 -12.18 10.55
C GLU A 48 24.74 -12.07 10.55
N GLU A 49 24.13 -11.85 9.38
CA GLU A 49 22.68 -11.68 9.25
C GLU A 49 21.95 -12.99 9.01
N VAL A 50 22.57 -13.93 8.29
CA VAL A 50 21.98 -15.23 7.95
C VAL A 50 21.55 -15.99 9.20
N ILE A 51 22.31 -15.89 10.29
CA ILE A 51 21.98 -16.52 11.58
C ILE A 51 20.74 -15.91 12.27
N HIS A 52 20.32 -14.72 11.84
CA HIS A 52 19.17 -13.99 12.38
C HIS A 52 18.02 -13.88 11.37
N GLN A 53 18.13 -14.55 10.23
CA GLN A 53 17.08 -14.53 9.21
C GLN A 53 15.80 -15.20 9.73
N THR A 54 14.67 -14.54 9.51
CA THR A 54 13.35 -15.03 9.91
C THR A 54 12.36 -14.88 8.76
N GLY A 55 11.39 -15.79 8.69
CA GLY A 55 10.26 -15.68 7.76
C GLY A 55 10.57 -15.94 6.29
N LEU A 56 11.84 -16.15 5.91
CA LEU A 56 12.24 -16.40 4.52
C LEU A 56 11.58 -17.68 3.95
N ASN A 57 11.36 -18.69 4.78
CA ASN A 57 10.67 -19.94 4.41
C ASN A 57 9.17 -19.77 4.10
N LYS A 58 8.58 -18.59 4.41
CA LYS A 58 7.19 -18.26 4.09
C LYS A 58 7.06 -17.43 2.81
N ALA A 59 8.18 -17.07 2.17
CA ALA A 59 8.17 -16.33 0.93
C ALA A 59 7.72 -17.23 -0.23
N ASP A 60 6.90 -16.69 -1.12
CA ASP A 60 6.46 -17.39 -2.33
C ASP A 60 7.57 -17.38 -3.39
N ILE A 61 8.35 -16.30 -3.44
CA ILE A 61 9.48 -16.11 -4.37
C ILE A 61 10.63 -15.44 -3.62
N ILE A 62 11.85 -15.89 -3.88
CA ILE A 62 13.08 -15.28 -3.36
C ILE A 62 14.01 -15.00 -4.54
N TYR A 63 14.45 -13.74 -4.67
CA TYR A 63 15.53 -13.36 -5.56
C TYR A 63 16.78 -13.04 -4.77
N GLU A 64 17.95 -13.29 -5.35
CA GLU A 64 19.24 -12.85 -4.82
C GLU A 64 19.86 -11.87 -5.81
N ALA A 65 20.37 -10.75 -5.31
CA ALA A 65 21.01 -9.73 -6.12
C ALA A 65 22.29 -9.19 -5.45
N ASN A 66 23.28 -8.85 -6.28
CA ASN A 66 24.47 -8.13 -5.83
C ASN A 66 24.10 -6.67 -5.53
N VAL A 67 24.50 -6.15 -4.36
CA VAL A 67 24.18 -4.78 -3.96
C VAL A 67 25.43 -4.07 -3.41
N GLU A 68 25.98 -4.55 -2.31
CA GLU A 68 27.20 -4.03 -1.70
C GLU A 68 28.24 -5.14 -1.61
N TYR A 69 29.35 -5.00 -2.35
CA TYR A 69 30.46 -5.93 -2.17
C TYR A 69 30.89 -5.96 -0.68
N PRO A 70 31.10 -7.13 -0.05
CA PRO A 70 31.21 -8.47 -0.64
C PRO A 70 29.93 -9.33 -0.58
N PHE A 71 28.78 -8.78 -0.20
CA PHE A 71 27.58 -9.56 0.11
C PHE A 71 26.40 -9.24 -0.83
N THR A 72 25.56 -10.26 -1.05
CA THR A 72 24.30 -10.10 -1.77
C THR A 72 23.18 -9.68 -0.82
N ARG A 73 22.02 -9.34 -1.38
CA ARG A 73 20.78 -9.16 -0.62
C ARG A 73 19.68 -10.04 -1.22
N LEU A 74 18.76 -10.49 -0.39
CA LEU A 74 17.61 -11.30 -0.79
C LEU A 74 16.37 -10.42 -0.90
N MET A 75 15.56 -10.59 -1.95
CA MET A 75 14.23 -10.02 -2.05
C MET A 75 13.21 -11.15 -1.90
N ALA A 76 12.51 -11.16 -0.77
CA ALA A 76 11.43 -12.09 -0.49
C ALA A 76 10.08 -11.48 -0.87
N ILE A 77 9.31 -12.18 -1.71
CA ILE A 77 7.97 -11.77 -2.15
C ILE A 77 6.92 -12.65 -1.46
N PHE A 78 5.92 -12.00 -0.88
CA PHE A 78 4.79 -12.62 -0.18
C PHE A 78 3.48 -12.15 -0.80
N ASN A 79 2.73 -13.02 -1.45
CA ASN A 79 1.50 -12.68 -2.16
C ASN A 79 0.25 -12.74 -1.25
N ASN A 80 0.29 -13.52 -0.17
CA ASN A 80 -0.86 -13.69 0.74
C ASN A 80 -0.44 -13.99 2.20
N SER A 81 0.71 -13.47 2.63
CA SER A 81 1.21 -13.70 4.00
C SER A 81 0.92 -12.51 4.89
N ASP A 82 -0.23 -12.53 5.55
CA ASP A 82 -0.70 -11.42 6.37
C ASP A 82 0.09 -11.25 7.68
N LYS A 83 0.86 -12.27 8.11
CA LYS A 83 1.49 -12.33 9.44
C LYS A 83 2.81 -13.13 9.49
N ALA A 84 3.84 -12.66 8.80
CA ALA A 84 5.20 -13.17 8.95
C ALA A 84 6.11 -12.12 9.60
N ILE A 85 6.77 -12.48 10.70
CA ILE A 85 7.98 -11.77 11.15
C ILE A 85 9.07 -12.14 10.16
N VAL A 86 9.64 -11.14 9.50
CA VAL A 86 10.62 -11.30 8.43
C VAL A 86 11.74 -10.28 8.57
N GLY A 87 12.98 -10.72 8.36
CA GLY A 87 14.17 -9.90 8.49
C GLY A 87 15.45 -10.72 8.56
N PRO A 88 16.60 -10.10 8.85
CA PRO A 88 16.77 -8.65 9.10
C PRO A 88 16.53 -7.82 7.84
N VAL A 89 15.69 -6.79 7.95
CA VAL A 89 15.38 -5.90 6.83
C VAL A 89 16.60 -5.02 6.53
N ARG A 90 16.95 -4.91 5.25
CA ARG A 90 18.03 -4.04 4.78
C ARG A 90 17.51 -3.08 3.72
N SER A 91 18.29 -2.04 3.47
CA SER A 91 18.09 -1.19 2.30
C SER A 91 18.09 -2.04 1.02
N SER A 92 17.48 -1.54 -0.05
CA SER A 92 17.58 -2.20 -1.36
C SER A 92 18.89 -1.92 -2.08
N MET A 93 19.53 -0.79 -1.76
CA MET A 93 20.82 -0.32 -2.26
C MET A 93 21.79 -0.05 -1.12
#